data_AF-A0A6L8W9F2-F1
#
_entry.id   AF-A0A6L8W9F2-F1
#
_cell.length_a   1.000
_cell.length_b   1.000
_cell.length_c   1.000
_cell.angle_alpha   90.00
_cell.angle_beta   90.00
_cell.angle_gamma   90.00
#
_symmetry.space_group_name_H-M   'P 1'
#
loop_
_entity.id
_entity.type
_entity.pdbx_description
1 polymer ?
#
loop_
_entity_poly.entity_id
_entity_poly.type
_entity_poly.pdbx_seq_one_letter_code
_entity_poly.pdbx_strand_id
1 'polypeptide(L)' 'DHEGEVLEAFVSKRRDRKAALVFLKKLMKRYGKPHAIVTDRLRSYRAAMTLIGNKDIQVTGRWKNNRCENSHLPF' A
#
# COMPACT_ATOMS: atom_id res chain seq x y z
N ASP A 1 -3.31 -4.60 -18.19
CA ASP A 1 -4.64 -5.03 -17.74
C ASP A 1 -5.28 -3.89 -16.97
N HIS A 2 -6.37 -3.35 -17.51
CA HIS A 2 -6.91 -2.03 -17.20
C HIS A 2 -7.98 -2.03 -16.09
N GLU A 3 -8.03 -3.09 -15.29
CA GLU A 3 -9.04 -3.28 -14.23
C GLU A 3 -8.39 -3.07 -12.85
N GLY A 4 -8.21 -1.82 -12.47
CA GLY A 4 -7.73 -1.45 -11.14
C GLY A 4 -8.75 -0.60 -10.43
N GLU A 5 -9.55 -1.18 -9.54
CA GLU A 5 -10.41 -0.41 -8.64
C GLU A 5 -9.57 0.20 -7.51
N VAL A 6 -9.83 1.47 -7.20
CA VAL A 6 -9.24 2.14 -6.03
C VAL A 6 -10.01 1.71 -4.79
N LEU A 7 -9.40 0.87 -3.95
CA LEU A 7 -10.05 0.33 -2.76
C LEU A 7 -10.10 1.33 -1.58
N GLU A 8 -9.05 2.12 -1.38
CA GLU A 8 -8.97 3.11 -0.31
C GLU A 8 -7.83 4.11 -0.57
N ALA A 9 -8.05 5.39 -0.24
CA ALA A 9 -7.03 6.44 -0.28
C ALA A 9 -6.77 6.97 1.13
N PHE A 10 -5.48 7.16 1.47
CA PHE A 10 -5.07 7.69 2.77
C PHE A 10 -4.00 8.77 2.57
N VAL A 11 -4.27 9.97 3.11
CA VAL A 11 -3.37 11.13 3.03
C VAL A 11 -2.87 11.44 4.44
N SER A 12 -1.55 11.51 4.60
CA SER A 12 -0.90 11.97 5.84
C SER A 12 0.14 13.02 5.53
N LYS A 13 0.26 14.03 6.41
CA LYS A 13 1.32 15.06 6.32
C LYS A 13 2.73 14.50 6.52
N ARG A 14 2.86 13.35 7.19
CA ARG A 14 4.15 12.72 7.50
C ARG A 14 4.15 11.25 7.06
N ARG A 15 5.30 10.81 6.57
CA ARG A 15 5.55 9.40 6.25
C ARG A 15 5.87 8.66 7.54
N ASP A 16 4.85 8.05 8.15
CA ASP A 16 4.98 7.41 9.44
C ASP A 16 4.62 5.91 9.39
N ARG A 17 5.32 5.11 10.21
CA ARG A 17 5.12 3.66 10.31
C ARG A 17 3.76 3.31 10.92
N LYS A 18 3.24 4.13 11.83
CA LYS A 18 2.02 3.83 12.61
C LYS A 18 0.78 3.93 11.72
N ALA A 19 0.68 4.97 10.93
CA ALA A 19 -0.32 5.19 9.91
C ALA A 19 -0.25 4.11 8.83
N ALA A 20 0.94 3.78 8.33
CA ALA A 20 1.10 2.67 7.38
C ALA A 20 0.59 1.34 7.97
N LEU A 21 0.90 1.06 9.23
CA LEU A 21 0.44 -0.13 9.94
C LEU A 21 -1.10 -0.15 10.10
N VAL A 22 -1.70 0.95 10.55
CA VAL A 22 -3.15 1.06 10.71
C VAL A 22 -3.86 0.90 9.36
N PHE A 23 -3.35 1.57 8.32
CA PHE A 23 -3.90 1.51 6.97
C PHE A 23 -3.87 0.09 6.40
N LEU A 24 -2.71 -0.57 6.44
CA LEU A 24 -2.58 -1.95 5.95
C LEU A 24 -3.49 -2.92 6.73
N LYS A 25 -3.58 -2.79 8.06
CA LYS A 25 -4.50 -3.60 8.88
C LYS A 25 -5.96 -3.39 8.51
N LYS A 26 -6.36 -2.14 8.25
CA LYS A 26 -7.74 -1.80 7.84
C LYS A 26 -8.09 -2.45 6.50
N LEU A 27 -7.20 -2.33 5.51
CA LEU A 27 -7.37 -2.94 4.19
C LEU A 27 -7.50 -4.46 4.29
N MET A 28 -6.59 -5.13 4.99
CA MET A 28 -6.64 -6.59 5.13
C MET A 28 -7.85 -7.08 5.93
N LYS A 29 -8.34 -6.29 6.90
CA LYS A 29 -9.56 -6.62 7.64
C LYS A 29 -10.80 -6.55 6.74
N ARG A 30 -10.84 -5.59 5.81
CA ARG A 30 -11.99 -5.37 4.91
C ARG A 30 -11.98 -6.30 3.71
N TYR A 31 -10.83 -6.49 3.07
CA TYR A 31 -10.70 -7.19 1.80
C TYR A 31 -10.03 -8.57 1.91
N GLY A 32 -9.63 -8.98 3.12
CA GLY A 32 -8.95 -10.25 3.37
C GLY A 32 -7.44 -10.18 3.10
N LYS A 33 -6.80 -11.36 3.06
CA LYS A 33 -5.35 -11.49 2.87
C LYS A 33 -4.99 -11.27 1.40
N PRO A 34 -4.19 -10.24 1.05
CA PRO A 34 -3.76 -10.02 -0.33
C PRO A 34 -2.69 -11.04 -0.74
N HIS A 35 -2.64 -11.35 -2.03
CA HIS A 35 -1.58 -12.17 -2.62
C HIS A 35 -0.27 -11.38 -2.79
N ALA A 36 -0.37 -10.08 -3.12
CA ALA A 36 0.75 -9.16 -3.23
C ALA A 36 0.32 -7.76 -2.76
N ILE A 37 1.26 -7.03 -2.15
CA ILE A 37 1.06 -5.61 -1.80
C ILE A 37 2.12 -4.81 -2.53
N VAL A 38 1.70 -4.02 -3.51
CA VAL A 38 2.59 -3.13 -4.26
C VAL A 38 2.67 -1.79 -3.55
N THR A 39 3.85 -1.41 -3.06
CA THR A 39 4.08 -0.10 -2.43
C THR A 39 5.23 0.64 -3.09
N ASP A 40 5.35 1.93 -2.80
CA ASP A 40 6.59 2.66 -3.02
C ASP A 40 7.75 2.06 -2.18
N ARG A 41 8.96 2.60 -2.36
CA ARG A 41 10.16 2.17 -1.63
C ARG A 41 10.30 2.83 -0.25
N LEU A 42 9.23 3.36 0.34
CA LEU A 42 9.33 4.01 1.65
C LEU A 42 9.57 3.01 2.78
N ARG A 43 10.47 3.37 3.71
CA ARG A 43 10.83 2.56 4.87
C ARG A 43 9.66 2.32 5.83
N SER A 44 8.68 3.21 5.86
CA SER A 44 7.47 3.10 6.70
C SER A 44 6.65 1.87 6.37
N TYR A 45 6.42 1.57 5.08
CA TYR A 45 5.69 0.38 4.65
C TYR A 45 6.43 -0.89 4.98
N ARG A 46 7.73 -0.97 4.66
CA ARG A 46 8.54 -2.15 5.01
C ARG A 46 8.52 -2.42 6.51
N ALA A 47 8.68 -1.38 7.34
CA ALA A 47 8.64 -1.53 8.78
C ALA A 47 7.26 -1.96 9.30
N ALA A 48 6.17 -1.47 8.71
CA ALA A 48 4.81 -1.90 9.04
C ALA A 48 4.56 -3.36 8.63
N MET A 49 4.96 -3.76 7.43
CA MET A 49 4.78 -5.12 6.92
C MET A 49 5.61 -6.16 7.67
N THR A 50 6.80 -5.81 8.16
CA THR A 50 7.55 -6.66 9.08
C THR A 50 6.77 -6.93 10.37
N LEU A 51 6.10 -5.93 10.93
CA LEU A 51 5.28 -6.10 12.14
C LEU A 51 3.98 -6.88 11.91
N ILE A 52 3.46 -6.83 10.69
CA ILE A 52 2.30 -7.63 10.27
C ILE A 52 2.72 -9.10 10.02
N GLY A 53 3.99 -9.34 9.69
CA GLY A 53 4.49 -10.66 9.30
C GLY A 53 4.23 -11.00 7.83
N ASN A 54 4.01 -10.00 6.98
CA ASN A 54 3.71 -10.19 5.55
C ASN A 54 4.72 -9.49 4.63
N LYS A 55 5.93 -9.19 5.12
CA LYS A 55 6.97 -8.51 4.34
C LYS A 55 7.29 -9.20 3.00
N ASP A 56 7.13 -10.52 2.91
CA ASP A 56 7.55 -11.31 1.75
C ASP A 56 6.60 -11.15 0.55
N ILE A 57 5.37 -10.69 0.78
CA ILE A 57 4.41 -10.35 -0.29
C ILE A 57 4.53 -8.87 -0.73
N GLN A 58 5.48 -8.13 -0.15
CA GLN A 58 5.74 -6.74 -0.56
C GLN A 58 6.44 -6.73 -1.93
N VAL A 59 5.78 -6.15 -2.91
CA VAL A 59 6.36 -5.90 -4.22
C VAL A 59 6.75 -4.42 -4.29
N THR A 60 8.03 -4.16 -4.53
CA THR A 60 8.51 -2.81 -4.82
C THR A 60 9.18 -2.82 -6.18
N GLY A 61 9.18 -1.67 -6.85
CA GLY A 61 9.80 -1.54 -8.17
C GLY A 61 9.60 -0.14 -8.70
N ARG A 62 10.53 0.31 -9.55
CA ARG A 62 10.35 1.56 -10.28
C ARG A 62 9.07 1.41 -11.11
N TRP A 63 8.17 2.40 -11.09
CA TRP A 63 6.92 2.44 -11.85
C TRP A 63 5.81 1.45 -11.43
N LYS A 64 6.06 0.54 -10.47
CA LYS A 64 5.06 -0.49 -10.09
C LYS A 64 3.86 0.08 -9.35
N ASN A 65 4.04 1.18 -8.62
CA ASN A 65 2.99 1.87 -7.89
C ASN A 65 2.39 3.06 -8.66
N ASN A 66 2.80 3.29 -9.92
CA ASN A 66 2.31 4.42 -10.72
C ASN A 66 0.78 4.44 -10.85
N ARG A 67 0.12 3.28 -10.82
CA ARG A 67 -1.35 3.24 -10.84
C ARG A 67 -1.95 3.85 -9.58
N CYS A 68 -1.42 3.52 -8.39
CA CYS A 68 -1.83 4.17 -7.14
C CYS A 68 -1.44 5.65 -7.12
N GLU A 69 -0.29 6.01 -7.69
CA GLU A 69 0.12 7.41 -7.77
C GLU A 69 -0.72 8.20 -8.77
N ASN A 70 -1.21 7.63 -9.86
CA ASN A 70 -1.98 8.36 -10.84
C ASN A 70 -3.50 8.28 -10.62
N SER A 71 -3.97 7.44 -9.69
CA SER A 71 -5.41 7.26 -9.46
C SER A 71 -6.13 8.48 -8.90
N HIS A 72 -5.39 9.53 -8.49
CA HIS A 72 -5.94 10.78 -8.00
C HIS A 72 -5.89 11.91 -9.03
N LEU A 73 -5.29 11.67 -10.20
CA LEU A 73 -5.30 12.64 -11.29
C LEU A 73 -6.66 12.57 -12.00
N PRO A 74 -7.27 13.71 -12.33
CA PRO A 74 -8.42 13.74 -13.22
C PRO A 74 -8.01 13.19 -14.59
N PHE A 75 -8.90 12.38 -15.17
CA PHE A 75 -8.78 11.83 -16.52
C PHE A 75 -8.98 12.89 -17.60
#